data_AF-A0AB74BDP5-F1
#
_entry.id   AF-A0AB74BDP5-F1
#
_cell.length_a   1.000
_cell.length_b   1.000
_cell.length_c   1.000
_cell.angle_alpha   90.00
_cell.angle_beta   90.00
_cell.angle_gamma   90.00
#
_symmetry.space_group_name_H-M   'P 1'
#
loop_
_entity.id
_entity.type
_entity.pdbx_description
1 polymer ?
#
loop_
_entity_poly.entity_id
_entity_poly.type
_entity_poly.pdbx_seq_one_letter_code
_entity_poly.pdbx_strand_id
1 'polypeptide(L)'
;MTKDHLFPKSLVSPGQRRVTRILQNVDPNFRGRQGTFLAQNGVTKSTLCSDCNNRVLGTELDPALIDAYKAASKPLKLAKFPVMGTLYLYGVHLNKVARAVAGHMIALSDKPEPRSAVIRHLRRFVLGRGGLHSSLRFHMWLYPSSRQGMLKDLFHTEFGSGYEPMWISAFKTYPLAFAFSTEVENPNFRLHGVMDLTPYVSNNTMAYNLKIPTRPIVDFNWPYAPHRNGAILTGNSGSLTTQPFKIEAAQREATLITGGHG
;
A
#
# COMPACT_ATOMS: atom_id res chain seq x y z
N MET A 1 2.37 14.99 18.53
CA MET A 1 2.39 14.09 17.35
C MET A 1 3.76 14.20 16.69
N THR A 2 4.30 13.12 16.13
CA THR A 2 5.62 13.10 15.46
C THR A 2 5.47 12.93 13.95
N LYS A 3 6.39 13.54 13.19
CA LYS A 3 6.47 13.36 11.72
C LYS A 3 7.09 12.01 11.40
N ASP A 4 6.44 11.23 10.55
CA ASP A 4 7.00 9.98 10.04
C ASP A 4 6.67 9.74 8.58
N HIS A 5 7.46 8.88 7.94
CA HIS A 5 7.29 8.50 6.54
C HIS A 5 6.18 7.46 6.43
N LEU A 6 5.24 7.69 5.51
CA LEU A 6 4.14 6.75 5.27
C LEU A 6 4.60 5.40 4.71
N PHE A 7 5.76 5.38 4.07
CA PHE A 7 6.47 4.18 3.70
C PHE A 7 7.80 4.20 4.46
N PRO A 8 8.22 3.10 5.11
CA PRO A 8 9.52 3.04 5.77
C PRO A 8 10.63 3.52 4.84
N LYS A 9 11.53 4.38 5.34
CA LYS A 9 12.60 5.00 4.53
C LYS A 9 13.42 3.97 3.73
N SER A 10 13.66 2.79 4.32
CA SER A 10 14.41 1.71 3.68
C SER A 10 13.70 1.06 2.48
N LEU A 11 12.39 1.28 2.32
CA LEU A 11 11.60 0.81 1.18
C LEU A 11 11.48 1.84 0.06
N VAL A 12 11.83 3.10 0.33
CA VAL A 12 11.71 4.19 -0.64
C VAL A 12 13.09 4.51 -1.19
N SER A 13 13.26 4.41 -2.51
CA SER A 13 14.47 4.93 -3.17
C SER A 13 14.61 6.43 -2.88
N PRO A 14 15.79 6.91 -2.44
CA PRO A 14 16.05 8.34 -2.24
C PRO A 14 15.75 9.17 -3.49
N GLY A 15 15.37 10.43 -3.28
CA GLY A 15 15.10 11.39 -4.36
C GLY A 15 13.72 12.02 -4.33
N GLN A 16 13.47 12.88 -5.31
CA GLN A 16 12.20 13.60 -5.44
C GLN A 16 11.11 12.66 -5.97
N ARG A 17 9.94 12.72 -5.35
CA ARG A 17 8.78 11.91 -5.73
C ARG A 17 7.60 12.80 -6.04
N ARG A 18 6.89 12.46 -7.11
CA ARG A 18 5.60 13.02 -7.44
C ARG A 18 4.54 12.28 -6.64
N VAL A 19 3.87 12.99 -5.74
CA VAL A 19 2.83 12.47 -4.86
C VAL A 19 1.51 12.94 -5.41
N THR A 20 0.66 12.00 -5.82
CA THR A 20 -0.69 12.29 -6.30
C THR A 20 -1.68 11.75 -5.28
N ARG A 21 -2.40 12.66 -4.64
CA ARG A 21 -3.58 12.31 -3.84
C ARG A 21 -4.68 11.87 -4.81
N ILE A 22 -5.24 10.71 -4.56
CA ILE A 22 -6.28 10.10 -5.39
C ILE A 22 -7.51 9.91 -4.52
N LEU A 23 -8.69 9.82 -5.15
CA LEU A 23 -9.96 9.58 -4.44
C LEU A 23 -10.25 10.67 -3.39
N GLN A 24 -9.88 11.91 -3.71
CA GLN A 24 -10.19 13.08 -2.88
C GLN A 24 -11.68 13.41 -2.97
N ASN A 25 -12.21 13.99 -1.89
CA ASN A 25 -13.51 14.64 -1.95
C ASN A 25 -13.51 15.71 -3.05
N VAL A 26 -14.52 15.64 -3.90
CA VAL A 26 -14.88 16.76 -4.77
C VAL A 26 -15.57 17.79 -3.89
N ASP A 27 -14.80 18.73 -3.36
CA ASP A 27 -15.35 19.88 -2.66
C ASP A 27 -15.65 20.98 -3.70
N PRO A 28 -16.93 21.28 -3.97
CA PRO A 28 -17.32 22.27 -4.97
C PRO A 28 -16.84 23.70 -4.62
N ASN A 29 -16.49 23.95 -3.36
CA ASN A 29 -15.95 25.24 -2.91
C ASN A 29 -14.42 25.29 -2.93
N PHE A 30 -13.75 24.16 -3.23
CA PHE A 30 -12.31 24.05 -3.15
C PHE A 30 -11.64 24.42 -4.48
N ARG A 31 -11.26 25.70 -4.60
CA ARG A 31 -10.48 26.22 -5.72
C ARG A 31 -8.98 25.99 -5.48
N GLY A 32 -8.48 24.85 -5.96
CA GLY A 32 -7.06 24.69 -6.27
C GLY A 32 -6.10 24.50 -5.10
N ARG A 33 -5.96 23.27 -4.62
CA ARG A 33 -4.62 22.72 -4.37
C ARG A 33 -4.36 21.69 -5.46
N GLN A 34 -3.18 21.72 -6.08
CA GLN A 34 -2.79 20.62 -6.95
C GLN A 34 -2.93 19.31 -6.17
N GLY A 35 -3.78 18.40 -6.65
CA GLY A 35 -3.87 17.04 -6.11
C GLY A 35 -2.53 16.29 -6.20
N THR A 36 -1.58 16.87 -6.94
CA THR A 36 -0.20 16.41 -7.05
C THR A 36 0.77 17.41 -6.44
N PHE A 37 1.75 16.94 -5.67
CA PHE A 37 2.85 17.75 -5.14
C PHE A 37 4.16 16.97 -5.16
N LEU A 38 5.29 17.67 -5.06
CA LEU A 38 6.60 17.03 -4.97
C LEU A 38 7.00 16.87 -3.50
N ALA A 39 7.53 15.69 -3.17
CA ALA A 39 8.08 15.40 -1.85
C ALA A 39 9.51 14.90 -1.97
N GLN A 40 10.40 15.43 -1.14
CA GLN A 40 11.79 15.00 -1.06
C GLN A 40 11.88 13.81 -0.10
N ASN A 41 12.39 12.67 -0.59
CA ASN A 41 12.57 11.44 0.20
C ASN A 41 11.28 10.78 0.72
N GLY A 42 10.15 11.00 0.04
CA GLY A 42 8.87 10.36 0.36
C GLY A 42 7.88 11.26 1.09
N VAL A 43 6.70 10.71 1.40
CA VAL A 43 5.60 11.46 2.04
C VAL A 43 5.67 11.29 3.54
N THR A 44 5.62 12.40 4.27
CA THR A 44 5.53 12.40 5.73
C THR A 44 4.17 12.88 6.24
N LYS A 45 3.72 12.31 7.36
CA LYS A 45 2.50 12.71 8.08
C LYS A 45 2.78 12.82 9.58
N SER A 46 2.03 13.67 10.28
CA SER A 46 2.19 13.93 11.72
C SER A 46 1.00 13.41 12.52
N THR A 47 0.77 12.10 12.51
CA THR A 47 -0.51 11.50 12.93
C THR A 47 -0.39 10.54 14.10
N LEU A 48 0.84 10.10 14.43
CA LEU A 48 1.13 9.21 15.54
C LEU A 48 1.75 9.96 16.73
N CYS A 49 1.62 9.39 17.94
CA CYS A 49 2.41 9.84 19.09
C CYS A 49 3.85 9.32 18.99
N SER A 50 4.77 9.92 19.74
CA SER A 50 6.20 9.57 19.70
C SER A 50 6.47 8.09 20.02
N ASP A 51 5.76 7.54 21.01
CA ASP A 51 5.91 6.13 21.40
C ASP A 51 5.42 5.17 20.31
N CYS A 52 4.21 5.38 19.79
CA CYS A 52 3.67 4.58 18.69
C CYS A 52 4.54 4.66 17.44
N ASN A 53 5.11 5.82 17.17
CA ASN A 53 5.93 6.06 15.99
C ASN A 53 7.30 5.40 16.10
N ASN A 54 8.04 5.70 17.16
CA ASN A 54 9.45 5.36 17.26
C ASN A 54 9.64 3.96 17.81
N ARG A 55 8.94 3.61 18.90
CA ARG A 55 9.10 2.32 19.56
C ARG A 55 8.28 1.26 18.85
N VAL A 56 6.95 1.44 18.76
CA VAL A 56 6.06 0.41 18.21
C VAL A 56 6.29 0.23 16.72
N LEU A 57 6.08 1.27 15.90
CA LEU A 57 6.20 1.14 14.45
C LEU A 57 7.65 1.00 14.00
N GLY A 58 8.51 1.97 14.32
CA GLY A 58 9.89 2.02 13.83
C GLY A 58 10.84 0.95 14.37
N THR A 59 10.73 0.60 15.66
CA THR A 59 11.69 -0.34 16.31
C THR A 59 11.17 -1.77 16.32
N GLU A 60 9.90 -2.00 16.67
CA GLU A 60 9.39 -3.35 16.89
C GLU A 60 8.81 -4.00 15.62
N LEU A 61 8.17 -3.22 14.73
CA LEU A 61 7.35 -3.74 13.63
C LEU A 61 7.99 -3.57 12.24
N ASP A 62 8.47 -2.37 11.91
CA ASP A 62 9.05 -2.03 10.60
C ASP A 62 10.22 -2.92 10.17
N PRO A 63 11.13 -3.40 11.06
CA PRO A 63 12.19 -4.31 10.64
C PRO A 63 11.68 -5.57 9.94
N ALA A 64 10.59 -6.18 10.44
CA ALA A 64 10.01 -7.37 9.84
C ALA A 64 9.39 -7.09 8.46
N LEU A 65 8.77 -5.92 8.29
CA LEU A 65 8.25 -5.48 7.00
C LEU A 65 9.40 -5.29 6.00
N ILE A 66 10.46 -4.58 6.41
CA ILE A 66 11.65 -4.32 5.60
C ILE A 66 12.30 -5.63 5.16
N ASP A 67 12.44 -6.60 6.05
CA ASP A 67 13.06 -7.88 5.76
C ASP A 67 12.23 -8.70 4.75
N ALA A 68 10.89 -8.68 4.85
CA ALA A 68 10.02 -9.29 3.86
C ALA A 68 10.21 -8.68 2.45
N TYR A 69 10.29 -7.35 2.36
CA TYR A 69 10.55 -6.64 1.10
C TYR A 69 11.94 -6.95 0.54
N LYS A 70 12.98 -7.00 1.38
CA LYS A 70 14.35 -7.37 0.97
C LYS A 70 14.42 -8.80 0.47
N ALA A 71 13.79 -9.73 1.19
CA ALA A 71 13.72 -11.14 0.83
C ALA A 71 13.05 -11.34 -0.53
N ALA A 72 12.01 -10.57 -0.85
CA ALA A 72 11.35 -10.62 -2.15
C ALA A 72 12.13 -9.91 -3.26
N SER A 73 12.79 -8.78 -2.95
CA SER A 73 13.50 -7.97 -3.94
C SER A 73 14.73 -8.67 -4.51
N LYS A 74 15.52 -9.37 -3.68
CA LYS A 74 16.76 -10.04 -4.09
C LYS A 74 16.56 -11.03 -5.25
N PRO A 75 15.68 -12.04 -5.14
CA PRO A 75 15.43 -13.00 -6.22
C PRO A 75 14.79 -12.36 -7.46
N LEU A 76 13.91 -11.37 -7.30
CA LEU A 76 13.28 -10.67 -8.43
C LEU A 76 14.25 -9.82 -9.25
N LYS A 77 15.32 -9.30 -8.63
CA LYS A 77 16.39 -8.59 -9.32
C LYS A 77 17.36 -9.53 -10.05
N LEU A 78 17.62 -10.69 -9.46
CA LEU A 78 18.58 -11.67 -10.00
C LEU A 78 17.97 -12.50 -11.13
N ALA A 79 16.67 -12.77 -11.06
CA ALA A 79 15.99 -13.53 -12.08
C ALA A 79 15.41 -12.63 -13.18
N LYS A 80 15.26 -13.19 -14.38
CA LYS A 80 14.51 -12.58 -15.48
C LYS A 80 13.01 -12.59 -15.17
N PHE A 81 12.55 -11.83 -14.18
CA PHE A 81 11.11 -11.63 -13.96
C PHE A 81 10.47 -11.11 -15.26
N PRO A 82 9.36 -11.69 -15.77
CA PRO A 82 8.41 -12.61 -15.12
C PRO A 82 8.57 -14.11 -15.47
N VAL A 83 9.77 -14.59 -15.80
CA VAL A 83 10.01 -15.99 -16.22
C VAL A 83 10.02 -16.99 -15.05
N MET A 84 10.36 -16.55 -13.83
CA MET A 84 10.23 -17.41 -12.65
C MET A 84 8.76 -17.80 -12.45
N GLY A 85 8.46 -19.07 -12.16
CA GLY A 85 7.09 -19.54 -11.88
C GLY A 85 6.66 -19.40 -10.41
N THR A 86 7.61 -19.30 -9.48
CA THR A 86 7.33 -19.19 -8.04
C THR A 86 8.47 -18.47 -7.33
N LEU A 87 8.14 -17.61 -6.39
CA LEU A 87 9.05 -16.90 -5.51
C LEU A 87 8.96 -17.49 -4.10
N TYR A 88 10.10 -17.87 -3.52
CA TYR A 88 10.17 -18.41 -2.16
C TYR A 88 10.75 -17.36 -1.22
N LEU A 89 10.01 -17.00 -0.16
CA LEU A 89 10.49 -16.18 0.95
C LEU A 89 10.67 -17.07 2.17
N TYR A 90 11.75 -16.87 2.91
CA TYR A 90 12.06 -17.66 4.11
C TYR A 90 12.08 -16.77 5.34
N GLY A 91 11.62 -17.29 6.47
CA GLY A 91 11.73 -16.61 7.77
C GLY A 91 10.88 -15.33 7.90
N VAL A 92 9.72 -15.27 7.24
CA VAL A 92 8.86 -14.08 7.26
C VAL A 92 7.99 -14.04 8.53
N HIS A 93 8.16 -13.01 9.35
CA HIS A 93 7.32 -12.78 10.54
C HIS A 93 5.99 -12.12 10.18
N LEU A 94 5.04 -12.89 9.63
CA LEU A 94 3.77 -12.40 9.09
C LEU A 94 2.95 -11.53 10.05
N ASN A 95 2.89 -11.89 11.34
CA ASN A 95 2.17 -11.09 12.33
C ASN A 95 2.78 -9.68 12.48
N LYS A 96 4.12 -9.57 12.55
CA LYS A 96 4.79 -8.27 12.62
C LYS A 96 4.62 -7.48 11.32
N VAL A 97 4.71 -8.14 10.16
CA VAL A 97 4.46 -7.54 8.84
C VAL A 97 3.05 -6.96 8.78
N ALA A 98 2.02 -7.73 9.13
CA ALA A 98 0.64 -7.28 9.13
C ALA A 98 0.41 -6.08 10.06
N ARG A 99 1.00 -6.12 11.27
CA ARG A 99 0.93 -4.99 12.22
C ARG A 99 1.63 -3.74 11.71
N ALA A 100 2.81 -3.88 11.09
CA ALA A 100 3.53 -2.75 10.48
C ALA A 100 2.66 -2.10 9.39
N VAL A 101 2.10 -2.91 8.48
CA VAL A 101 1.19 -2.44 7.42
C VAL A 101 -0.02 -1.72 8.01
N ALA A 102 -0.67 -2.28 9.04
CA ALA A 102 -1.80 -1.65 9.72
C ALA A 102 -1.40 -0.30 10.35
N GLY A 103 -0.22 -0.22 10.97
CA GLY A 103 0.32 0.99 11.57
C GLY A 103 0.49 2.11 10.55
N HIS A 104 1.14 1.82 9.42
CA HIS A 104 1.28 2.78 8.31
C HIS A 104 -0.08 3.23 7.77
N MET A 105 -1.03 2.31 7.60
CA MET A 105 -2.37 2.66 7.11
C MET A 105 -3.17 3.54 8.08
N ILE A 106 -3.02 3.34 9.40
CA ILE A 106 -3.58 4.25 10.40
C ILE A 106 -2.91 5.62 10.32
N ALA A 107 -1.60 5.67 10.09
CA ALA A 107 -0.83 6.91 9.98
C ALA A 107 -1.21 7.75 8.74
N LEU A 108 -1.88 7.17 7.75
CA LEU A 108 -2.31 7.88 6.54
C LEU A 108 -3.35 8.98 6.80
N SER A 109 -4.23 8.79 7.80
CA SER A 109 -5.31 9.76 8.07
C SER A 109 -4.79 11.04 8.70
N ASP A 110 -5.17 12.17 8.13
CA ASP A 110 -4.83 13.50 8.67
C ASP A 110 -5.45 13.78 10.04
N LYS A 111 -6.56 13.11 10.37
CA LYS A 111 -7.26 13.24 11.64
C LYS A 111 -7.51 11.87 12.27
N PRO A 112 -7.49 11.75 13.61
CA PRO A 112 -7.90 10.53 14.28
C PRO A 112 -9.36 10.18 13.96
N GLU A 113 -9.62 8.91 13.65
CA GLU A 113 -10.97 8.38 13.44
C GLU A 113 -11.36 7.47 14.63
N PRO A 114 -11.83 8.01 15.77
CA PRO A 114 -12.15 7.21 16.95
C PRO A 114 -13.45 6.39 16.78
N ARG A 115 -14.36 6.84 15.91
CA ARG A 115 -15.65 6.21 15.68
C ARG A 115 -15.59 5.01 14.73
N SER A 116 -14.59 4.94 13.85
CA SER A 116 -14.42 3.81 12.93
C SER A 116 -14.08 2.52 13.70
N ALA A 117 -14.96 1.52 13.58
CA ALA A 117 -14.77 0.21 14.20
C ALA A 117 -13.51 -0.47 13.65
N VAL A 118 -13.34 -0.46 12.33
CA VAL A 118 -12.17 -1.04 11.64
C VAL A 118 -10.87 -0.43 12.15
N ILE A 119 -10.78 0.90 12.24
CA ILE A 119 -9.58 1.57 12.77
C ILE A 119 -9.33 1.22 14.23
N ARG A 120 -10.39 1.04 15.05
CA ARG A 120 -10.26 0.58 16.43
C ARG A 120 -9.72 -0.84 16.53
N HIS A 121 -10.13 -1.74 15.63
CA HIS A 121 -9.59 -3.10 15.54
C HIS A 121 -8.11 -3.08 15.13
N LEU A 122 -7.77 -2.35 14.07
CA LEU A 122 -6.38 -2.21 13.61
C LEU A 122 -5.47 -1.59 14.68
N ARG A 123 -5.94 -0.56 15.42
CA ARG A 123 -5.16 0.04 16.52
C ARG A 123 -4.85 -0.98 17.62
N ARG A 124 -5.84 -1.77 18.03
CA ARG A 124 -5.63 -2.83 19.04
C ARG A 124 -4.63 -3.88 18.55
N PHE A 125 -4.73 -4.25 17.28
CA PHE A 125 -3.85 -5.20 16.63
C PHE A 125 -2.39 -4.70 16.58
N VAL A 126 -2.17 -3.44 16.15
CA VAL A 126 -0.84 -2.80 16.12
C VAL A 126 -0.20 -2.77 17.51
N LEU A 127 -0.97 -2.39 18.53
CA LEU A 127 -0.50 -2.30 19.92
C LEU A 127 -0.36 -3.66 20.63
N GLY A 128 -0.61 -4.77 19.92
CA GLY A 128 -0.54 -6.11 20.50
C GLY A 128 -1.57 -6.41 21.58
N ARG A 129 -2.66 -5.64 21.64
CA ARG A 129 -3.77 -5.84 22.59
C ARG A 129 -4.79 -6.86 22.08
N GLY A 130 -4.36 -7.79 21.23
CA GLY A 130 -5.19 -8.80 20.57
C GLY A 130 -4.63 -9.25 19.22
N GLY A 131 -5.20 -10.34 18.70
CA GLY A 131 -4.94 -10.80 17.33
C GLY A 131 -5.68 -9.97 16.29
N LEU A 132 -5.56 -10.35 15.02
CA LEU A 132 -6.37 -9.77 13.95
C LEU A 132 -7.85 -10.06 14.23
N HIS A 133 -8.71 -9.04 14.13
CA HIS A 133 -10.13 -9.21 14.40
C HIS A 133 -10.78 -10.13 13.36
N SER A 134 -11.76 -10.95 13.76
CA SER A 134 -12.38 -11.96 12.91
C SER A 134 -13.07 -11.39 11.66
N SER A 135 -13.51 -10.14 11.72
CA SER A 135 -14.12 -9.42 10.59
C SER A 135 -13.09 -8.90 9.57
N LEU A 136 -11.80 -9.09 9.82
CA LEU A 136 -10.74 -8.59 8.96
C LEU A 136 -9.98 -9.75 8.32
N ARG A 137 -9.58 -9.52 7.07
CA ARG A 137 -8.70 -10.38 6.30
C ARG A 137 -7.41 -9.63 5.98
N PHE A 138 -6.30 -10.36 5.93
CA PHE A 138 -4.99 -9.82 5.56
C PHE A 138 -4.48 -10.51 4.30
N HIS A 139 -4.27 -9.72 3.25
CA HIS A 139 -3.92 -10.21 1.93
C HIS A 139 -2.52 -9.77 1.53
N MET A 140 -1.88 -10.55 0.66
CA MET A 140 -0.62 -10.21 0.02
C MET A 140 -0.63 -10.60 -1.45
N TRP A 141 0.02 -9.81 -2.30
CA TRP A 141 0.30 -10.20 -3.68
C TRP A 141 1.62 -9.60 -4.18
N LEU A 142 2.12 -10.17 -5.27
CA LEU A 142 3.28 -9.63 -5.96
C LEU A 142 2.89 -8.32 -6.68
N TYR A 143 3.68 -7.27 -6.46
CA TYR A 143 3.46 -5.95 -7.01
C TYR A 143 4.75 -5.39 -7.64
N PRO A 144 5.09 -5.82 -8.87
CA PRO A 144 6.31 -5.46 -9.58
C PRO A 144 6.23 -4.08 -10.24
N SER A 145 5.76 -3.06 -9.51
CA SER A 145 5.62 -1.68 -10.01
C SER A 145 6.40 -0.69 -9.17
N SER A 146 7.03 0.29 -9.83
CA SER A 146 7.78 1.38 -9.19
C SER A 146 6.87 2.45 -8.57
N ARG A 147 5.57 2.44 -8.89
CA ARG A 147 4.57 3.30 -8.29
C ARG A 147 4.23 2.77 -6.90
N GLN A 148 4.36 3.59 -5.88
CA GLN A 148 3.88 3.27 -4.53
C GLN A 148 2.45 3.77 -4.36
N GLY A 149 1.67 3.10 -3.53
CA GLY A 149 0.28 3.48 -3.27
C GLY A 149 -0.13 3.10 -1.85
N MET A 150 -0.80 4.02 -1.17
CA MET A 150 -1.55 3.72 0.04
C MET A 150 -2.99 4.13 -0.21
N LEU A 151 -3.83 3.11 -0.26
CA LEU A 151 -5.25 3.21 -0.54
C LEU A 151 -5.98 2.92 0.76
N LYS A 152 -6.93 3.77 1.11
CA LYS A 152 -7.64 3.66 2.38
C LYS A 152 -9.13 3.83 2.18
N ASP A 153 -9.89 2.99 2.87
CA ASP A 153 -11.35 3.01 2.96
C ASP A 153 -12.02 2.98 1.58
N LEU A 154 -11.63 2.01 0.76
CA LEU A 154 -12.31 1.69 -0.49
C LEU A 154 -13.41 0.67 -0.21
N PHE A 155 -14.61 0.94 -0.70
CA PHE A 155 -15.75 0.04 -0.59
C PHE A 155 -16.16 -0.38 -1.99
N HIS A 156 -15.83 -1.62 -2.35
CA HIS A 156 -16.21 -2.21 -3.62
C HIS A 156 -17.65 -2.69 -3.55
N THR A 157 -18.45 -2.30 -4.54
CA THR A 157 -19.82 -2.78 -4.71
C THR A 157 -20.05 -3.20 -6.14
N GLU A 158 -20.85 -4.22 -6.35
CA GLU A 158 -21.32 -4.66 -7.67
C GLU A 158 -22.85 -4.52 -7.71
N PHE A 159 -23.34 -3.76 -8.69
CA PHE A 159 -24.75 -3.45 -8.79
C PHE A 159 -25.56 -4.70 -9.16
N GLY A 160 -26.70 -4.90 -8.48
CA GLY A 160 -27.61 -6.02 -8.75
C GLY A 160 -27.13 -7.39 -8.25
N SER A 161 -26.00 -7.46 -7.55
CA SER A 161 -25.41 -8.73 -7.10
C SER A 161 -25.97 -9.28 -5.78
N GLY A 162 -26.60 -8.42 -4.96
CA GLY A 162 -27.11 -8.78 -3.63
C GLY A 162 -26.04 -8.95 -2.54
N TYR A 163 -24.76 -8.76 -2.86
CA TYR A 163 -23.67 -8.79 -1.87
C TYR A 163 -23.50 -7.44 -1.18
N GLU A 164 -23.12 -7.49 0.09
CA GLU A 164 -22.71 -6.30 0.83
C GLU A 164 -21.40 -5.71 0.27
N PRO A 165 -21.20 -4.38 0.35
CA PRO A 165 -19.95 -3.76 -0.10
C PRO A 165 -18.72 -4.29 0.65
N MET A 166 -17.69 -4.68 -0.10
CA MET A 166 -16.42 -5.12 0.47
C MET A 166 -15.55 -3.92 0.80
N TRP A 167 -15.23 -3.72 2.08
CA TRP A 167 -14.21 -2.75 2.50
C TRP A 167 -12.81 -3.30 2.23
N ILE A 168 -11.93 -2.49 1.67
CA ILE A 168 -10.52 -2.79 1.46
C ILE A 168 -9.65 -1.53 1.59
N SER A 169 -8.49 -1.69 2.21
CA SER A 169 -7.43 -0.70 2.22
C SER A 169 -6.11 -1.41 1.88
N ALA A 170 -5.24 -0.79 1.07
CA ALA A 170 -4.04 -1.43 0.54
C ALA A 170 -2.78 -0.59 0.74
N PHE A 171 -1.68 -1.27 1.01
CA PHE A 171 -0.32 -0.75 1.06
C PHE A 171 0.50 -1.39 -0.06
N LYS A 172 0.97 -0.59 -1.01
CA LYS A 172 1.56 -1.06 -2.27
C LYS A 172 2.93 -0.41 -2.47
N THR A 173 3.99 -1.20 -2.49
CA THR A 173 5.33 -0.74 -2.88
C THR A 173 6.11 -1.89 -3.50
N TYR A 174 7.10 -1.62 -4.35
CA TYR A 174 7.85 -2.70 -4.97
C TYR A 174 8.56 -3.57 -3.90
N PRO A 175 8.53 -4.93 -4.00
CA PRO A 175 7.83 -5.74 -4.99
C PRO A 175 6.56 -6.42 -4.44
N LEU A 176 6.07 -6.02 -3.26
CA LEU A 176 4.94 -6.65 -2.57
C LEU A 176 3.85 -5.63 -2.27
N ALA A 177 2.61 -6.05 -2.39
CA ALA A 177 1.49 -5.29 -1.90
C ALA A 177 0.75 -6.11 -0.83
N PHE A 178 0.18 -5.38 0.13
CA PHE A 178 -0.58 -5.91 1.24
C PHE A 178 -1.92 -5.19 1.31
N ALA A 179 -2.95 -5.86 1.83
CA ALA A 179 -4.23 -5.20 2.10
C ALA A 179 -4.91 -5.78 3.33
N PHE A 180 -5.73 -4.94 3.95
CA PHE A 180 -6.78 -5.38 4.85
C PHE A 180 -8.12 -5.24 4.17
N SER A 181 -8.98 -6.24 4.31
CA SER A 181 -10.37 -6.18 3.83
C SER A 181 -11.33 -6.76 4.85
N THR A 182 -12.63 -6.56 4.63
CA THR A 182 -13.67 -7.44 5.19
C THR A 182 -13.68 -8.78 4.47
N GLU A 183 -14.54 -9.70 4.90
CA GLU A 183 -14.78 -10.96 4.19
C GLU A 183 -15.10 -10.70 2.71
N VAL A 184 -14.56 -11.55 1.83
CA VAL A 184 -14.80 -11.44 0.38
C VAL A 184 -15.96 -12.35 0.01
N GLU A 185 -17.16 -11.84 0.22
CA GLU A 185 -18.41 -12.55 -0.06
C GLU A 185 -18.65 -12.66 -1.57
N ASN A 186 -18.50 -11.55 -2.29
CA ASN A 186 -18.63 -11.54 -3.74
C ASN A 186 -17.42 -12.25 -4.41
N PRO A 187 -17.64 -13.36 -5.13
CA PRO A 187 -16.56 -14.09 -5.81
C PRO A 187 -15.82 -13.26 -6.85
N ASN A 188 -16.47 -12.26 -7.46
CA ASN A 188 -15.85 -11.40 -8.47
C ASN A 188 -14.69 -10.58 -7.91
N PHE A 189 -14.68 -10.31 -6.60
CA PHE A 189 -13.60 -9.58 -5.93
C PHE A 189 -12.41 -10.48 -5.55
N ARG A 190 -12.52 -11.80 -5.72
CA ARG A 190 -11.42 -12.74 -5.47
C ARG A 190 -10.48 -12.77 -6.66
N LEU A 191 -9.33 -12.10 -6.53
CA LEU A 191 -8.34 -12.02 -7.59
C LEU A 191 -7.34 -13.18 -7.54
N HIS A 192 -7.09 -13.79 -8.69
CA HIS A 192 -5.96 -14.70 -8.85
C HIS A 192 -4.63 -13.98 -8.60
N GLY A 193 -3.71 -14.63 -7.91
CA GLY A 193 -2.41 -14.06 -7.52
C GLY A 193 -2.44 -13.29 -6.18
N VAL A 194 -3.62 -13.11 -5.56
CA VAL A 194 -3.74 -12.65 -4.18
C VAL A 194 -3.75 -13.85 -3.24
N MET A 195 -2.92 -13.78 -2.20
CA MET A 195 -2.84 -14.77 -1.13
C MET A 195 -3.56 -14.24 0.11
N ASP A 196 -4.51 -15.02 0.64
CA ASP A 196 -5.07 -14.77 1.97
C ASP A 196 -4.09 -15.30 3.03
N LEU A 197 -3.53 -14.39 3.80
CA LEU A 197 -2.58 -14.67 4.87
C LEU A 197 -3.24 -14.64 6.26
N THR A 198 -4.54 -14.39 6.35
CA THR A 198 -5.29 -14.28 7.61
C THR A 198 -5.04 -15.46 8.56
N PRO A 199 -5.04 -16.73 8.12
CA PRO A 199 -4.83 -17.88 9.01
C PRO A 199 -3.46 -17.88 9.69
N TYR A 200 -2.47 -17.21 9.10
CA TYR A 200 -1.08 -17.17 9.59
C TYR A 200 -0.77 -15.90 10.41
N VAL A 201 -1.70 -14.95 10.45
CA VAL A 201 -1.62 -13.75 11.30
C VAL A 201 -2.23 -14.06 12.66
N SER A 202 -1.43 -14.70 13.52
CA SER A 202 -1.79 -15.02 14.90
C SER A 202 -0.95 -14.21 15.89
N ASN A 203 -1.23 -14.32 17.19
CA ASN A 203 -0.41 -13.69 18.23
C ASN A 203 0.98 -14.35 18.40
N ASN A 204 1.31 -15.33 17.57
CA ASN A 204 2.58 -16.04 17.66
C ASN A 204 3.73 -15.22 17.04
N THR A 205 4.95 -15.46 17.51
CA THR A 205 6.21 -14.89 17.01
C THR A 205 6.83 -15.72 15.88
N MET A 206 6.20 -16.83 15.51
CA MET A 206 6.66 -17.73 14.45
C MET A 206 6.97 -17.03 13.13
N ALA A 207 8.04 -17.49 12.51
CA ALA A 207 8.43 -17.11 11.16
C ALA A 207 7.89 -18.15 10.16
N TYR A 208 7.49 -17.69 8.98
CA TYR A 208 6.88 -18.53 7.95
C TYR A 208 7.73 -18.53 6.67
N ASN A 209 7.69 -19.65 5.96
CA ASN A 209 8.21 -19.74 4.61
C ASN A 209 7.05 -19.59 3.63
N LEU A 210 7.13 -18.62 2.73
CA LEU A 210 6.07 -18.28 1.80
C LEU A 210 6.42 -18.74 0.39
N LYS A 211 5.46 -19.44 -0.24
CA LYS A 211 5.49 -19.78 -1.65
C LYS A 211 4.57 -18.82 -2.41
N ILE A 212 5.15 -17.85 -3.10
CA ILE A 212 4.40 -16.79 -3.79
C ILE A 212 4.34 -17.11 -5.28
N PRO A 213 3.14 -17.25 -5.86
CA PRO A 213 3.01 -17.38 -7.31
C PRO A 213 3.43 -16.05 -7.98
N THR A 214 4.25 -16.13 -9.01
CA THR A 214 4.66 -14.97 -9.81
C THR A 214 3.68 -14.65 -10.93
N ARG A 215 2.74 -15.58 -11.20
CA ARG A 215 1.64 -15.45 -12.15
C ARG A 215 0.36 -16.08 -11.59
N PRO A 216 -0.82 -15.52 -11.92
CA PRO A 216 -0.99 -14.26 -12.66
C PRO A 216 -0.58 -13.05 -11.82
N ILE A 217 -0.21 -11.96 -12.49
CA ILE A 217 0.11 -10.69 -11.82
C ILE A 217 -1.21 -9.95 -11.61
N VAL A 218 -1.45 -9.52 -10.38
CA VAL A 218 -2.61 -8.70 -10.02
C VAL A 218 -2.50 -7.34 -10.71
N ASP A 219 -3.60 -6.84 -11.26
CA ASP A 219 -3.65 -5.54 -11.92
C ASP A 219 -3.07 -4.43 -11.03
N PHE A 220 -2.19 -3.59 -11.59
CA PHE A 220 -1.52 -2.55 -10.83
C PHE A 220 -2.45 -1.46 -10.31
N ASN A 221 -3.67 -1.37 -10.84
CA ASN A 221 -4.72 -0.46 -10.39
C ASN A 221 -5.62 -1.08 -9.32
N TRP A 222 -5.60 -2.39 -9.09
CA TRP A 222 -6.36 -2.98 -7.97
C TRP A 222 -5.80 -2.51 -6.61
N PRO A 223 -6.62 -2.20 -5.60
CA PRO A 223 -8.09 -2.13 -5.58
C PRO A 223 -8.70 -0.76 -5.89
N TYR A 224 -8.05 0.18 -6.59
CA TYR A 224 -8.66 1.48 -6.93
C TYR A 224 -9.33 1.53 -8.31
N ALA A 225 -9.44 0.40 -9.02
CA ALA A 225 -10.21 0.27 -10.25
C ALA A 225 -11.48 -0.58 -10.00
N PRO A 226 -12.69 -0.08 -10.32
CA PRO A 226 -13.93 -0.84 -10.13
C PRO A 226 -14.05 -1.98 -11.15
N HIS A 227 -14.87 -2.98 -10.81
CA HIS A 227 -15.33 -3.97 -11.79
C HIS A 227 -16.26 -3.34 -12.84
N ARG A 228 -16.42 -3.99 -13.99
CA ARG A 228 -17.22 -3.46 -15.12
C ARG A 228 -18.64 -3.03 -14.72
N ASN A 229 -19.28 -3.77 -13.81
CA ASN A 229 -20.63 -3.50 -13.32
C ASN A 229 -20.64 -3.05 -11.85
N GLY A 230 -19.55 -2.42 -11.40
CA GLY A 230 -19.39 -2.03 -10.02
C GLY A 230 -19.00 -0.57 -9.83
N ALA A 231 -18.94 -0.18 -8.57
CA ALA A 231 -18.43 1.11 -8.15
C ALA A 231 -17.46 0.93 -6.97
N ILE A 232 -16.60 1.92 -6.80
CA ILE A 232 -15.80 2.09 -5.58
C ILE A 232 -16.33 3.32 -4.88
N LEU A 233 -16.88 3.13 -3.69
CA LEU A 233 -17.18 4.22 -2.79
C LEU A 233 -15.93 4.45 -1.91
N THR A 234 -15.60 5.70 -1.68
CA THR A 234 -14.43 6.08 -0.86
C THR A 234 -14.91 6.93 0.31
N GLY A 235 -14.30 6.73 1.47
CA GLY A 235 -14.50 7.61 2.62
C GLY A 235 -13.75 8.94 2.47
N ASN A 236 -13.83 9.78 3.51
CA ASN A 236 -13.05 11.03 3.66
C ASN A 236 -11.54 10.79 3.91
N SER A 237 -10.97 9.75 3.31
CA SER A 237 -9.63 9.26 3.59
C SER A 237 -8.59 9.77 2.57
N GLY A 238 -7.35 9.97 3.03
CA GLY A 238 -6.27 10.56 2.23
C GLY A 238 -5.51 9.56 1.34
N SER A 239 -6.22 8.80 0.50
CA SER A 239 -5.57 7.87 -0.44
C SER A 239 -4.55 8.59 -1.33
N LEU A 240 -3.39 7.97 -1.55
CA LEU A 240 -2.32 8.58 -2.33
C LEU A 240 -1.49 7.55 -3.09
N THR A 241 -0.87 8.02 -4.16
CA THR A 241 0.16 7.32 -4.90
C THR A 241 1.41 8.17 -4.99
N THR A 242 2.57 7.53 -5.05
CA THR A 242 3.84 8.21 -5.27
C THR A 242 4.63 7.51 -6.36
N GLN A 243 5.34 8.28 -7.17
CA GLN A 243 6.26 7.74 -8.16
C GLN A 243 7.53 8.57 -8.19
N PRO A 244 8.70 8.00 -8.56
CA PRO A 244 9.90 8.77 -8.78
C PRO A 244 9.62 9.92 -9.75
N PHE A 245 10.00 11.15 -9.38
CA PHE A 245 9.95 12.28 -10.28
C PHE A 245 11.21 12.25 -11.14
N LYS A 246 11.06 11.88 -12.41
CA LYS A 246 12.10 12.14 -13.41
C LYS A 246 11.81 13.52 -13.94
N ILE A 247 12.78 14.43 -13.86
CA ILE A 247 12.79 15.58 -14.75
C ILE A 247 12.89 14.96 -16.14
N GLU A 248 11.78 14.92 -16.88
CA GLU A 248 11.90 14.83 -18.33
C GLU A 248 12.78 16.00 -18.68
N ALA A 249 14.04 15.72 -19.02
CA ALA A 249 14.90 16.73 -19.62
C ALA A 249 14.04 17.32 -20.74
N ALA A 250 13.65 18.58 -20.56
CA ALA A 250 12.99 19.36 -21.58
C ALA A 250 13.69 18.99 -22.89
N GLN A 251 12.87 18.58 -23.85
CA GLN A 251 13.28 18.14 -25.17
C GLN A 251 14.52 18.94 -25.56
N ARG A 252 15.56 18.21 -25.93
CA ARG A 252 16.72 18.73 -26.63
C ARG A 252 16.20 19.46 -27.89
N GLU A 253 15.72 20.68 -27.76
CA GLU A 253 15.66 21.71 -28.81
C GLU A 253 16.98 22.49 -28.84
N ALA A 254 18.04 21.90 -28.26
CA ALA A 254 19.41 22.06 -28.75
C ALA A 254 19.77 20.93 -29.75
N THR A 255 18.77 20.26 -30.31
CA THR A 255 18.95 19.49 -31.54
C THR A 255 19.04 20.49 -32.67
N LEU A 256 20.29 20.75 -33.08
CA LEU A 256 20.64 21.01 -34.47
C LEU A 256 20.05 22.34 -35.00
N ILE A 257 20.85 23.40 -34.99
CA ILE A 257 21.54 23.76 -36.23
C ILE A 257 20.51 23.94 -37.38
N THR A 258 19.59 24.89 -37.24
CA THR A 258 19.23 25.76 -38.37
C THR A 258 20.26 26.88 -38.32
N GLY A 259 21.45 26.65 -38.84
CA GLY A 259 21.65 26.89 -40.26
C GLY A 259 22.06 28.36 -40.40
N GLY A 260 23.27 28.69 -39.93
CA GLY A 260 23.88 29.97 -40.20
C GLY A 260 24.01 30.13 -41.70
N HIS A 261 23.28 31.10 -42.25
CA HIS A 261 23.48 31.58 -43.61
C HIS A 261 24.86 32.26 -43.69
N GLY A 262 25.77 31.60 -44.41
CA GLY A 262 26.67 32.29 -45.32
C GLY A 262 25.97 32.49 -46.66
#